data_AF-A0A2E1I970-F1
#
_entry.id   AF-A0A2E1I970-F1
#
_cell.length_a   1.000
_cell.length_b   1.000
_cell.length_c   1.000
_cell.angle_alpha   90.00
_cell.angle_beta   90.00
_cell.angle_gamma   90.00
#
_symmetry.space_group_name_H-M   'P 1'
#
loop_
_entity.id
_entity.type
_entity.pdbx_description
1 polymer ?
#
loop_
_entity_poly.entity_id
_entity_poly.type
_entity_poly.pdbx_seq_one_letter_code
_entity_poly.pdbx_strand_id
1 'polypeptide(L)'
;MWAHDTSNSSTWMVADIRSGSSAGSDPGSYMEILVGDTIYFDANDGSGHRELWAHDTSDASTWQVSDLSNPGDYMQILVGDTIYFDARDGINGQELWAFETVSTQHNIIYG
;
A
#
# COMPACT_ATOMS: atom_id res chain seq x y z
N MET A 1 7.48 8.04 5.90
CA MET A 1 8.24 7.52 4.74
C MET A 1 9.18 8.60 4.21
N TRP A 2 10.42 8.26 3.85
CA TRP A 2 11.41 9.20 3.33
C TRP A 2 11.94 8.72 1.97
N ALA A 3 12.20 9.64 1.06
CA ALA A 3 12.81 9.38 -0.23
C ALA A 3 14.14 10.14 -0.36
N HIS A 4 15.00 9.61 -1.22
CA HIS A 4 16.30 10.19 -1.52
C HIS A 4 16.52 10.18 -3.04
N ASP A 5 16.83 11.34 -3.60
CA ASP A 5 17.24 11.49 -4.99
C ASP A 5 18.77 11.52 -5.06
N THR A 6 19.34 10.45 -5.64
CA THR A 6 20.80 10.32 -5.78
C THR A 6 21.39 11.23 -6.85
N SER A 7 20.57 11.82 -7.73
CA SER A 7 21.05 12.73 -8.79
C SER A 7 21.43 14.11 -8.27
N ASN A 8 20.78 14.55 -7.19
CA ASN A 8 21.01 15.86 -6.56
C ASN A 8 21.26 15.75 -5.04
N SER A 9 21.37 14.53 -4.51
CA SER A 9 21.57 14.21 -3.09
C SER A 9 20.51 14.78 -2.16
N SER A 10 19.30 15.04 -2.64
CA SER A 10 18.20 15.56 -1.81
C SER A 10 17.49 14.43 -1.08
N THR A 11 16.99 14.74 0.11
CA THR A 11 16.20 13.81 0.94
C THR A 11 14.97 14.55 1.44
N TRP A 12 13.79 13.94 1.31
CA TRP A 12 12.53 14.53 1.76
C TRP A 12 11.60 13.48 2.34
N MET A 13 10.69 13.93 3.20
CA MET A 13 9.62 13.08 3.72
C MET A 13 8.55 12.97 2.64
N VAL A 14 8.26 11.74 2.20
CA VAL A 14 7.24 11.48 1.18
C VAL A 14 5.84 11.63 1.77
N ALA A 15 5.63 10.97 2.91
CA ALA A 15 4.38 11.00 3.64
C ALA A 15 4.62 10.71 5.12
N ASP A 16 3.91 11.41 6.00
CA ASP A 16 3.77 11.07 7.41
C ASP A 16 2.45 10.33 7.63
N ILE A 17 2.47 9.01 7.38
CA ILE A 17 1.27 8.16 7.46
C ILE A 17 0.78 8.00 8.91
N ARG A 18 1.71 7.93 9.88
CA ARG A 18 1.40 7.74 11.31
C ARG A 18 1.79 8.97 12.12
N SER A 19 1.12 10.08 11.82
CA SER A 19 1.42 11.37 12.45
C SER A 19 1.23 11.36 13.97
N GLY A 20 2.10 12.07 14.68
CA GLY A 20 1.99 12.25 16.14
C GLY A 20 2.38 11.03 16.99
N SER A 21 2.87 9.93 16.39
CA SER A 21 3.40 8.77 17.09
C SER A 21 4.92 8.71 17.03
N SER A 22 5.56 8.17 18.07
CA SER A 22 6.99 7.79 18.01
C SER A 22 7.19 6.41 17.37
N ALA A 23 6.12 5.63 17.21
CA ALA A 23 6.15 4.40 16.45
C ALA A 23 6.08 4.72 14.94
N GLY A 24 6.85 4.00 14.13
CA GLY A 24 6.83 4.14 12.68
C GLY A 24 5.52 3.66 12.06
N SER A 25 5.32 4.04 10.79
CA SER A 25 4.27 3.48 9.93
C SER A 25 4.70 2.16 9.27
N ASP A 26 5.99 1.79 9.40
CA ASP A 26 6.63 0.57 8.87
C ASP A 26 6.18 0.20 7.44
N PRO A 27 6.26 1.14 6.47
CA PRO A 27 5.73 0.92 5.13
C PRO A 27 6.49 -0.22 4.43
N GLY A 28 5.76 -1.11 3.76
CA GLY A 28 6.33 -2.20 2.97
C GLY A 28 6.92 -3.36 3.79
N SER A 29 6.45 -3.59 5.02
CA SER A 29 7.02 -4.72 5.80
C SER A 29 6.57 -6.08 5.30
N TYR A 30 5.41 -6.15 4.64
CA TYR A 30 4.82 -7.40 4.14
C TYR A 30 4.50 -7.32 2.65
N MET A 31 4.13 -6.14 2.16
CA MET A 31 3.71 -5.94 0.78
C MET A 31 4.35 -4.69 0.19
N GLU A 32 5.00 -4.84 -0.96
CA GLU A 32 5.61 -3.75 -1.73
C GLU A 32 5.64 -4.13 -3.22
N ILE A 33 4.85 -3.44 -4.05
CA ILE A 33 4.68 -3.75 -5.48
C ILE A 33 4.66 -2.44 -6.27
N LEU A 34 5.55 -2.32 -7.25
CA LEU A 34 5.56 -1.22 -8.21
C LEU A 34 4.73 -1.58 -9.45
N VAL A 35 3.75 -0.76 -9.80
CA VAL A 35 3.00 -0.85 -11.06
C VAL A 35 3.00 0.52 -11.74
N GLY A 36 3.65 0.61 -12.90
CA GLY A 36 3.91 1.91 -13.54
C GLY A 36 4.70 2.83 -12.61
N ASP A 37 4.15 4.02 -12.35
CA ASP A 37 4.74 5.03 -11.46
C ASP A 37 4.18 4.95 -10.02
N THR A 38 3.32 3.97 -9.73
CA THR A 38 2.67 3.81 -8.42
C THR A 38 3.26 2.66 -7.62
N ILE A 39 3.70 2.96 -6.40
CA ILE A 39 4.14 1.96 -5.40
C ILE A 39 2.93 1.62 -4.53
N TYR A 40 2.50 0.36 -4.54
CA TYR A 40 1.51 -0.19 -3.61
C TYR A 40 2.23 -0.88 -2.46
N PHE A 41 1.87 -0.57 -1.22
CA PHE A 41 2.55 -1.08 -0.04
C PHE A 41 1.64 -1.15 1.19
N ASP A 42 1.95 -2.03 2.14
CA ASP A 42 1.26 -2.04 3.42
C ASP A 42 1.83 -0.95 4.36
N ALA A 43 1.00 -0.28 5.15
CA ALA A 43 1.48 0.63 6.20
C ALA A 43 0.48 0.77 7.35
N ASN A 44 1.00 1.10 8.53
CA ASN A 44 0.21 1.36 9.74
C ASN A 44 0.06 2.88 9.96
N ASP A 45 -1.17 3.38 10.00
CA ASP A 45 -1.51 4.80 10.24
C ASP A 45 -1.80 5.12 11.71
N GLY A 46 -1.77 4.11 12.58
CA GLY A 46 -2.06 4.21 14.01
C GLY A 46 -3.53 4.00 14.36
N SER A 47 -4.42 3.79 13.39
CA SER A 47 -5.85 3.54 13.63
C SER A 47 -6.16 2.07 13.94
N GLY A 48 -5.27 1.15 13.57
CA GLY A 48 -5.43 -0.27 13.84
C GLY A 48 -4.38 -1.14 13.18
N HIS A 49 -4.83 -1.98 12.25
CA HIS A 49 -4.00 -2.89 11.48
C HIS A 49 -3.21 -2.16 10.40
N ARG A 50 -2.38 -2.90 9.65
CA ARG A 50 -1.75 -2.37 8.44
C ARG A 50 -2.79 -2.39 7.32
N GLU A 51 -2.84 -1.33 6.55
CA GLU A 51 -3.76 -1.17 5.43
C GLU A 51 -2.98 -1.12 4.12
N LEU A 52 -3.68 -1.27 2.98
CA LEU A 52 -3.05 -1.09 1.67
C LEU A 52 -2.97 0.40 1.34
N TRP A 53 -1.77 0.87 1.05
CA TRP A 53 -1.45 2.24 0.64
C TRP A 53 -0.86 2.26 -0.77
N ALA A 54 -0.96 3.42 -1.40
CA ALA A 54 -0.35 3.69 -2.69
C ALA A 54 0.36 5.05 -2.67
N HIS A 55 1.46 5.12 -3.40
CA HIS A 55 2.21 6.35 -3.65
C HIS A 55 2.50 6.48 -5.15
N ASP A 56 1.96 7.51 -5.79
CA ASP A 56 2.27 7.83 -7.18
C ASP A 56 3.49 8.75 -7.21
N THR A 57 4.57 8.25 -7.80
CA THR A 57 5.84 8.96 -7.89
C THR A 57 5.83 10.06 -8.95
N SER A 58 4.85 10.07 -9.86
CA SER A 58 4.72 11.06 -10.93
C SER A 58 4.14 12.40 -10.43
N ASP A 59 3.23 12.36 -9.46
CA ASP A 59 2.59 13.55 -8.87
C ASP A 59 2.85 13.70 -7.35
N ALA A 60 3.61 12.77 -6.77
CA ALA A 60 3.96 12.67 -5.36
C ALA A 60 2.75 12.50 -4.42
N SER A 61 1.61 12.00 -4.91
CA SER A 61 0.43 11.72 -4.09
C SER A 61 0.59 10.43 -3.29
N THR A 62 0.03 10.38 -2.08
CA THR A 62 -0.03 9.19 -1.24
C THR A 62 -1.45 9.03 -0.71
N TRP A 63 -2.03 7.84 -0.83
CA TRP A 63 -3.40 7.57 -0.39
C TRP A 63 -3.57 6.14 0.14
N GLN A 64 -4.53 5.95 1.03
CA GLN A 64 -4.98 4.61 1.42
C GLN A 64 -5.89 4.06 0.32
N VAL A 65 -5.62 2.85 -0.14
CA VAL A 65 -6.32 2.18 -1.25
C VAL A 65 -7.57 1.47 -0.76
N SER A 66 -7.48 0.77 0.36
CA SER A 66 -8.58 -0.02 0.92
C SER A 66 -8.47 -0.13 2.44
N ASP A 67 -9.61 -0.36 3.08
CA ASP A 67 -9.72 -0.75 4.49
C ASP A 67 -9.77 -2.29 4.55
N LEU A 68 -8.61 -2.90 4.32
CA LEU A 68 -8.37 -4.34 4.33
C LEU A 68 -7.15 -4.59 5.20
N SER A 69 -7.40 -5.25 6.34
CA SER A 69 -6.37 -5.44 7.35
C SER A 69 -5.33 -6.48 6.95
N ASN A 70 -4.07 -6.11 7.15
CA ASN A 70 -2.85 -6.89 6.94
C ASN A 70 -2.76 -7.49 5.52
N PRO A 71 -2.70 -6.64 4.47
CA PRO A 71 -2.59 -7.10 3.10
C PRO A 71 -1.20 -7.67 2.83
N GLY A 72 -1.14 -8.84 2.18
CA GLY A 72 0.10 -9.48 1.76
C GLY A 72 0.92 -10.09 2.88
N ASP A 73 0.30 -10.45 4.02
CA ASP A 73 0.99 -11.12 5.13
C ASP A 73 1.61 -12.46 4.71
N TYR A 74 0.97 -13.20 3.78
CA TYR A 74 1.41 -14.53 3.34
C TYR A 74 1.56 -14.67 1.82
N MET A 75 0.84 -13.89 1.03
CA MET A 75 0.78 -13.98 -0.42
C MET A 75 0.52 -12.62 -1.04
N GLN A 76 1.36 -12.28 -2.01
CA GLN A 76 1.13 -11.20 -2.94
C GLN A 76 1.76 -11.55 -4.29
N ILE A 77 1.04 -11.29 -5.37
CA ILE A 77 1.53 -11.47 -6.74
C ILE A 77 0.84 -10.50 -7.68
N LEU A 78 1.64 -9.87 -8.54
CA LEU A 78 1.14 -9.06 -9.65
C LEU A 78 0.95 -9.95 -10.88
N VAL A 79 -0.26 -9.96 -11.44
CA VAL A 79 -0.58 -10.67 -12.70
C VAL A 79 -1.25 -9.68 -13.64
N GLY A 80 -0.51 -9.23 -14.65
CA GLY A 80 -0.95 -8.12 -15.50
C GLY A 80 -1.13 -6.85 -14.67
N ASP A 81 -2.34 -6.32 -14.67
CA ASP A 81 -2.73 -5.10 -13.95
C ASP A 81 -3.51 -5.39 -12.66
N THR A 82 -3.42 -6.62 -12.16
CA THR A 82 -4.14 -7.05 -10.96
C THR A 82 -3.15 -7.54 -9.92
N ILE A 83 -3.20 -6.91 -8.76
CA ILE A 83 -2.50 -7.37 -7.56
C ILE A 83 -3.42 -8.36 -6.86
N TYR A 84 -2.97 -9.61 -6.77
CA TYR A 84 -3.59 -10.64 -5.94
C TYR A 84 -2.84 -10.71 -4.62
N PHE A 85 -3.55 -10.62 -3.50
CA PHE A 85 -2.95 -10.64 -2.17
C PHE A 85 -3.91 -11.20 -1.14
N ASP A 86 -3.38 -11.72 -0.03
CA ASP A 86 -4.21 -12.14 1.08
C ASP A 86 -4.50 -10.95 2.03
N ALA A 87 -5.71 -10.86 2.56
CA ALA A 87 -6.08 -9.83 3.54
C ALA A 87 -7.30 -10.27 4.36
N ARG A 88 -7.65 -9.51 5.41
CA ARG A 88 -8.89 -9.70 6.18
C ARG A 88 -9.78 -8.47 6.12
N ASP A 89 -11.08 -8.70 5.94
CA ASP A 89 -12.14 -7.65 5.95
C ASP A 89 -12.77 -7.43 7.34
N GLY A 90 -12.27 -8.11 8.37
CA GLY A 90 -12.79 -8.06 9.73
C GLY A 90 -14.06 -8.90 9.97
N ILE A 91 -14.60 -9.56 8.94
CA ILE A 91 -15.77 -10.44 9.02
C ILE A 91 -15.36 -11.88 8.71
N ASN A 92 -14.68 -12.05 7.58
CA ASN A 92 -14.07 -13.27 7.10
C ASN A 92 -12.62 -13.35 7.58
N GLY A 93 -12.05 -14.55 7.55
CA GLY A 93 -10.67 -14.78 7.94
C GLY A 93 -9.67 -14.16 6.96
N GLN A 94 -8.48 -14.74 6.89
CA GLN A 94 -7.54 -14.40 5.81
C GLN A 94 -8.06 -15.02 4.52
N GLU A 95 -8.40 -14.19 3.54
CA GLU A 95 -8.92 -14.63 2.23
C GLU A 95 -8.08 -14.05 1.09
N LEU A 96 -8.27 -14.55 -0.14
CA LEU A 96 -7.62 -14.04 -1.35
C LEU A 96 -8.41 -12.84 -1.91
N TRP A 97 -7.70 -11.75 -2.16
CA TRP A 97 -8.24 -10.50 -2.72
C TRP A 97 -7.56 -10.14 -4.03
N ALA A 98 -8.28 -9.40 -4.86
CA ALA A 98 -7.79 -8.87 -6.12
C ALA A 98 -8.02 -7.35 -6.18
N PHE A 99 -6.96 -6.60 -6.53
CA PHE A 99 -7.01 -5.17 -6.74
C PHE A 99 -6.50 -4.81 -8.12
N GLU A 100 -7.35 -4.22 -8.96
CA GLU A 100 -6.99 -3.73 -10.28
C GLU A 100 -6.31 -2.35 -10.18
N THR A 101 -5.10 -2.23 -10.73
CA THR A 101 -4.28 -1.01 -10.62
C THR A 101 -4.57 0.00 -11.72
N VAL A 102 -5.23 -0.42 -12.81
CA VAL A 102 -5.71 0.46 -13.90
C VAL A 102 -7.21 0.29 -14.07
N SER A 103 -7.97 0.99 -13.23
CA SER A 103 -9.35 1.31 -13.58
C SER A 103 -9.64 2.74 -13.18
N THR A 104 -10.22 3.49 -14.11
CA THR A 104 -10.86 4.80 -13.89
C THR A 104 -12.02 4.76 -12.87
N GLN A 105 -12.19 3.65 -12.16
CA GLN A 105 -12.99 3.44 -10.97
C GLN A 105 -12.37 2.29 -10.16
N HIS A 106 -11.81 2.59 -8.98
CA HIS A 106 -11.23 1.62 -8.06
C HIS A 106 -12.29 0.60 -7.63
N ASN A 107 -12.33 -0.58 -8.27
CA ASN A 107 -13.22 -1.67 -7.87
C ASN A 107 -12.36 -2.80 -7.32
N ILE A 108 -12.58 -3.11 -6.04
CA ILE A 108 -12.13 -4.36 -5.43
C ILE A 108 -13.11 -5.44 -5.90
N ILE A 109 -12.60 -6.47 -6.59
CA ILE A 109 -13.44 -7.58 -7.05
C ILE A 109 -13.40 -8.66 -5.98
N TYR A 110 -14.56 -8.92 -5.35
CA TYR A 110 -14.75 -10.03 -4.41
C TYR A 110 -14.86 -11.35 -5.19
N GLY A 111 -14.09 -12.36 -4.76
CA GLY A 111 -14.22 -13.76 -5.22
C GLY A 111 -15.17 -14.57 -4.36
#